data_AF-A0AAE0VDB2-F1
#
_entry.id   AF-A0AAE0VDB2-F1
#
_cell.length_a   1.000
_cell.length_b   1.000
_cell.length_c   1.000
_cell.angle_alpha   90.00
_cell.angle_beta   90.00
_cell.angle_gamma   90.00
#
_symmetry.space_group_name_H-M   'P 1'
#
loop_
_entity.id
_entity.type
_entity.pdbx_description
1 polymer ?
#
loop_
_entity_poly.entity_id
_entity_poly.type
_entity_poly.pdbx_seq_one_letter_code
_entity_poly.pdbx_strand_id
1 'polypeptide(L)'
;MSSQSEQRFRNTLVQRERDKTERVEKRTVKLSQLERKVTYRSGFEEASQTGFAKAFLRQELVRQGEAKLAHVALLLVRREALRRVLEEERQLYDKELSQKGLAIFQQRI
;
A
#
# COMPACT_ATOMS: atom_id res chain seq x y z
N MET A 1 34.93 52.62 51.91
CA MET A 1 34.69 51.38 51.13
C MET A 1 35.36 51.56 49.78
N SER A 2 36.31 50.69 49.41
CA SER A 2 37.23 50.90 48.28
C SER A 2 36.56 50.65 46.92
N SER A 3 36.72 51.57 45.97
CA SER A 3 36.25 51.49 44.57
C SER A 3 36.58 50.18 43.84
N GLN A 4 37.65 49.48 44.27
CA GLN A 4 38.05 48.19 43.70
C GLN A 4 37.08 47.03 43.98
N SER A 5 36.39 47.02 45.13
CA SER A 5 35.45 45.94 45.47
C SER A 5 34.15 46.03 44.68
N GLU A 6 33.67 47.25 44.42
CA GLU A 6 32.48 47.50 43.60
C GLU A 6 32.69 47.13 42.13
N GLN A 7 33.88 47.40 41.60
CA GLN A 7 34.23 47.07 40.22
C GLN A 7 34.34 45.55 40.00
N ARG A 8 34.89 44.80 40.98
CA ARG A 8 34.90 43.33 40.96
C ARG A 8 33.49 42.74 41.02
N PHE A 9 32.62 43.29 41.86
CA PHE A 9 31.23 42.84 41.96
C PHE A 9 30.46 43.04 40.64
N ARG A 10 30.61 44.22 40.01
CA ARG A 10 30.02 44.50 38.69
C ARG A 10 30.53 43.53 37.61
N ASN A 11 31.83 43.23 37.59
CA ASN A 11 32.39 42.27 36.63
C ASN A 11 31.83 40.85 36.83
N THR A 12 31.65 40.41 38.08
CA THR A 12 31.05 39.09 38.36
C THR A 12 29.57 39.00 37.96
N LEU A 13 28.82 40.11 38.11
CA LEU A 13 27.43 40.20 37.63
C LEU A 13 27.36 40.10 36.11
N VAL A 14 28.23 40.81 35.40
CA VAL A 14 28.30 40.77 33.93
C VAL A 14 28.67 39.37 33.43
N GLN A 15 29.62 38.68 34.08
CA GLN A 15 29.95 37.29 33.75
C GLN A 15 28.76 36.35 33.97
N ARG A 16 28.03 36.48 35.08
CA ARG A 16 26.84 35.66 35.35
C ARG A 16 25.72 35.88 34.33
N GLU A 17 25.51 37.11 33.88
CA GLU A 17 24.53 37.40 32.81
C GLU A 17 24.98 36.81 31.47
N ARG A 18 26.27 36.89 31.12
CA ARG A 18 26.83 36.23 29.93
C ARG A 18 26.69 34.71 29.98
N ASP A 19 26.94 34.10 31.14
CA ASP A 19 26.77 32.65 31.31
C ASP A 19 25.30 32.23 31.20
N LYS A 20 24.37 33.07 31.67
CA LYS A 20 22.93 32.83 31.49
C LYS A 20 22.54 32.90 30.02
N THR A 21 22.98 33.92 29.28
CA THR A 21 22.67 34.05 27.85
C THR A 21 23.25 32.88 27.06
N GLU A 22 24.49 32.48 27.32
CA GLU A 22 25.12 31.34 26.64
C GLU A 22 24.37 30.02 26.94
N ARG A 23 23.88 29.83 28.16
CA ARG A 23 23.04 28.66 28.51
C ARG A 23 21.70 28.68 27.80
N VAL A 24 21.09 29.84 27.65
CA VAL A 24 19.82 29.99 26.91
C VAL A 24 20.04 29.69 25.43
N GLU A 25 21.08 30.24 24.82
CA GLU A 25 21.45 29.96 23.42
C GLU A 25 21.76 28.48 23.19
N LYS A 26 22.50 27.83 24.09
CA LYS A 26 22.74 26.38 24.00
C LYS A 26 21.45 25.57 24.10
N ARG A 27 20.46 26.03 24.88
CA ARG A 27 19.15 25.37 25.00
C ARG A 27 18.30 25.58 23.75
N THR A 28 18.27 26.77 23.17
CA THR A 28 17.52 27.05 21.93
C THR A 28 18.11 26.28 20.74
N VAL A 29 19.44 26.17 20.65
CA VAL A 29 20.10 25.33 19.64
C VAL A 29 19.73 23.85 19.82
N LYS A 30 19.71 23.33 21.06
CA LYS A 30 19.27 21.96 21.32
C LYS A 30 17.80 21.72 20.97
N LEU A 31 16.92 22.66 21.28
CA LEU A 31 15.50 22.58 20.95
C LEU A 31 15.28 22.54 19.44
N SER A 32 15.89 23.46 18.69
CA SER A 32 15.77 23.47 17.22
C SER A 32 16.32 22.20 16.56
N GLN A 33 17.38 21.60 17.12
CA GLN A 33 17.88 20.30 16.65
C GLN A 33 16.92 19.14 16.94
N LEU A 34 16.24 19.16 18.09
CA LEU A 34 15.23 18.16 18.43
C LEU A 34 13.99 18.30 17.55
N GLU A 35 13.51 19.53 17.33
CA GLU A 35 12.38 19.81 16.43
C GLU A 35 12.66 19.30 15.03
N ARG A 36 13.85 19.57 14.48
CA ARG A 36 14.28 19.02 13.18
C ARG A 36 14.24 17.49 13.17
N LYS A 37 14.77 16.83 14.21
CA LYS A 37 14.76 15.36 14.28
C LYS A 37 13.35 14.78 14.33
N VAL A 38 12.42 15.44 15.02
CA VAL A 38 11.02 15.03 15.09
C VAL A 38 10.33 15.17 13.74
N THR A 39 10.51 16.31 13.05
CA THR A 39 9.90 16.53 11.72
C THR A 39 10.44 15.58 10.66
N TYR A 40 11.74 15.26 10.68
CA TYR A 40 12.31 14.26 9.79
C TYR A 40 11.74 12.85 10.05
N ARG A 41 11.56 12.47 11.33
CA ARG A 41 10.99 11.16 11.68
C ARG A 41 9.53 11.06 11.26
N SER A 42 8.71 12.07 11.56
CA SER A 42 7.29 12.05 11.19
C SER A 42 7.11 12.00 9.66
N GLY A 43 7.88 12.79 8.91
CA GLY A 43 7.84 12.76 7.45
C GLY A 43 8.27 11.41 6.86
N PHE A 44 9.25 10.73 7.47
CA PHE A 44 9.66 9.40 7.07
C PHE A 44 8.61 8.32 7.40
N GLU A 45 8.00 8.39 8.58
CA GLU A 45 6.91 7.49 8.99
C GLU A 45 5.69 7.65 8.07
N GLU A 46 5.27 8.88 7.76
CA GLU A 46 4.18 9.15 6.82
C GLU A 46 4.50 8.66 5.40
N ALA A 47 5.72 8.91 4.90
CA ALA A 47 6.16 8.43 3.59
C ALA A 47 6.20 6.89 3.53
N SER A 48 6.63 6.23 4.60
CA SER A 48 6.66 4.77 4.66
C SER A 48 5.24 4.18 4.73
N GLN A 49 4.37 4.71 5.60
CA GLN A 49 2.98 4.24 5.73
C GLN A 49 2.18 4.41 4.44
N THR A 50 2.32 5.56 3.78
CA THR A 50 1.67 5.80 2.47
C THR A 50 2.25 4.91 1.36
N GLY A 51 3.54 4.61 1.40
CA GLY A 51 4.19 3.64 0.53
C GLY A 51 3.66 2.21 0.71
N PHE A 52 3.55 1.76 1.96
CA PHE A 52 3.00 0.45 2.32
C PHE A 52 1.54 0.32 1.91
N ALA A 53 0.70 1.32 2.20
CA ALA A 53 -0.71 1.32 1.81
C ALA A 53 -0.88 1.23 0.28
N LYS A 54 -0.07 1.98 -0.49
CA LYS A 54 -0.08 1.91 -1.96
C LYS A 54 0.38 0.54 -2.49
N ALA A 55 1.42 -0.06 -1.89
CA ALA A 55 1.90 -1.38 -2.27
C ALA A 55 0.85 -2.47 -1.97
N PHE A 56 0.21 -2.40 -0.81
CA PHE A 56 -0.87 -3.30 -0.41
C PHE A 56 -2.06 -3.23 -1.38
N LEU A 57 -2.56 -2.02 -1.69
CA LEU A 57 -3.64 -1.83 -2.65
C LEU A 57 -3.29 -2.37 -4.05
N ARG A 58 -2.05 -2.18 -4.52
CA ARG A 58 -1.60 -2.77 -5.79
C ARG A 58 -1.63 -4.29 -5.74
N GLN A 59 -1.19 -4.90 -4.65
CA GLN A 59 -1.20 -6.35 -4.49
C GLN A 59 -2.63 -6.91 -4.47
N GLU A 60 -3.58 -6.23 -3.81
CA GLU A 60 -4.99 -6.61 -3.84
C GLU A 60 -5.59 -6.51 -5.25
N LEU A 61 -5.29 -5.44 -5.99
CA LEU A 61 -5.74 -5.28 -7.38
C LEU A 61 -5.21 -6.39 -8.29
N VAL A 62 -3.94 -6.76 -8.13
CA VAL A 62 -3.34 -7.90 -8.86
C VAL A 62 -4.06 -9.20 -8.53
N ARG A 63 -4.28 -9.49 -7.24
CA ARG A 63 -5.02 -10.69 -6.80
C ARG A 63 -6.44 -10.75 -7.36
N GLN A 64 -7.15 -9.63 -7.39
CA GLN A 64 -8.47 -9.55 -8.00
C GLN A 64 -8.43 -9.80 -9.52
N GLY A 65 -7.39 -9.29 -10.20
CA GLY A 65 -7.14 -9.56 -11.61
C GLY A 65 -6.90 -11.05 -11.89
N GLU A 66 -6.02 -11.68 -11.12
CA GLU A 66 -5.72 -13.11 -11.20
C GLU A 66 -6.96 -13.98 -10.97
N ALA A 67 -7.78 -13.66 -9.95
CA ALA A 67 -9.02 -14.37 -9.68
C ALA A 67 -10.03 -14.28 -10.83
N LYS A 68 -10.15 -13.10 -11.46
CA LYS A 68 -11.01 -12.92 -12.65
C LYS A 68 -10.52 -13.77 -13.82
N LEU A 69 -9.22 -13.78 -14.09
CA LEU A 69 -8.63 -14.59 -15.16
C LEU A 69 -8.83 -16.10 -14.89
N ALA A 70 -8.61 -16.55 -13.66
CA ALA A 70 -8.86 -17.93 -13.26
C ALA A 70 -10.34 -18.33 -13.44
N HIS A 71 -11.27 -17.43 -13.10
CA HIS A 71 -12.70 -17.65 -13.31
C HIS A 71 -13.05 -17.81 -14.80
N VAL A 72 -12.52 -16.93 -15.66
CA VAL A 72 -12.73 -17.02 -17.11
C VAL A 72 -12.16 -18.31 -17.68
N ALA A 73 -10.95 -18.70 -17.28
CA ALA A 73 -10.35 -19.97 -17.70
C ALA A 73 -11.21 -21.17 -17.30
N LEU A 74 -11.73 -21.18 -16.07
CA LEU A 74 -12.64 -22.23 -15.60
C LEU A 74 -13.93 -22.29 -16.42
N LEU A 75 -14.52 -21.14 -16.76
CA LEU A 75 -15.72 -21.08 -17.59
C LEU A 75 -15.46 -21.64 -19.00
N LEU A 76 -14.32 -21.34 -19.60
CA LEU A 76 -13.96 -21.87 -20.91
C LEU A 76 -13.81 -23.40 -20.87
N VAL A 77 -13.10 -23.93 -19.88
CA VAL A 77 -12.95 -25.38 -19.69
C VAL A 77 -14.30 -26.06 -19.48
N ARG A 78 -15.17 -25.49 -18.64
CA ARG A 78 -16.53 -26.01 -18.41
C ARG A 78 -17.37 -25.98 -19.69
N ARG A 79 -17.28 -24.91 -20.47
CA ARG A 79 -17.99 -24.78 -21.74
C ARG A 79 -17.55 -25.82 -22.75
N GLU A 80 -16.24 -26.07 -22.85
CA GLU A 80 -15.71 -27.13 -23.71
C GLU A 80 -16.13 -28.52 -23.26
N ALA A 81 -16.08 -28.79 -21.95
CA ALA A 81 -16.54 -30.06 -21.40
C ALA A 81 -18.03 -30.30 -21.69
N LEU A 82 -18.87 -29.28 -21.45
CA LEU A 82 -20.30 -29.35 -21.76
C LEU A 82 -20.54 -29.58 -23.26
N ARG A 83 -19.79 -28.90 -24.12
CA ARG A 83 -19.89 -29.07 -25.57
C ARG A 83 -19.61 -30.51 -25.98
N ARG A 84 -18.57 -31.15 -25.43
CA ARG A 84 -18.25 -32.56 -25.72
C ARG A 84 -19.37 -33.50 -25.30
N VAL A 85 -19.90 -33.33 -24.08
CA VAL A 85 -21.02 -34.15 -23.58
C VAL A 85 -22.24 -34.00 -24.49
N LEU A 86 -22.60 -32.78 -24.87
CA LEU A 86 -23.73 -32.52 -25.76
C LEU A 86 -23.52 -33.10 -27.17
N GLU A 87 -22.28 -33.07 -27.68
CA GLU A 87 -21.93 -33.68 -28.97
C GLU A 87 -22.04 -35.21 -28.91
N GLU A 88 -21.61 -35.83 -27.81
CA GLU A 88 -21.76 -37.27 -27.57
C GLU A 88 -23.24 -37.68 -27.46
N GLU A 89 -24.02 -36.97 -26.65
CA GLU A 89 -25.46 -37.21 -26.50
C GLU A 89 -26.19 -37.06 -27.83
N ARG A 90 -25.87 -36.01 -28.61
CA ARG A 90 -26.46 -35.80 -29.93
C ARG A 90 -26.19 -36.99 -30.85
N GLN A 91 -24.97 -37.51 -30.88
CA GLN A 91 -24.64 -38.68 -31.71
C GLN A 91 -25.40 -39.94 -31.28
N LEU A 92 -25.60 -40.13 -29.97
CA LEU A 92 -26.42 -41.23 -29.45
C LEU A 92 -27.87 -41.08 -29.91
N TYR A 93 -28.45 -39.90 -29.75
CA TYR A 93 -29.82 -39.62 -30.19
C TYR A 93 -30.00 -39.76 -31.70
N ASP A 94 -29.05 -39.29 -32.51
CA ASP A 94 -29.09 -39.47 -33.97
C ASP A 94 -29.13 -40.95 -34.36
N LYS A 95 -28.37 -41.81 -33.65
CA LYS A 95 -28.41 -43.27 -33.85
C LYS A 95 -29.76 -43.87 -33.45
N GLU A 96 -30.29 -43.51 -32.28
CA GLU A 96 -31.59 -44.01 -31.82
C GLU A 96 -32.75 -43.58 -32.72
N LEU A 97 -32.72 -42.34 -33.22
CA LEU A 97 -33.74 -41.84 -34.13
C LEU A 97 -33.66 -42.52 -35.51
N SER A 98 -32.45 -42.72 -36.04
CA SER A 98 -32.29 -43.39 -37.34
C SER A 98 -32.80 -44.84 -37.31
N GLN A 99 -32.65 -45.55 -36.18
CA GLN A 99 -33.27 -46.87 -35.97
C GLN A 99 -34.81 -46.84 -36.03
N LYS A 100 -35.42 -45.71 -35.69
CA LYS A 100 -36.86 -45.47 -35.77
C LYS A 100 -37.30 -44.87 -37.12
N GLY A 101 -36.37 -44.67 -38.06
CA GLY A 101 -36.63 -43.98 -39.32
C GLY A 101 -36.88 -42.47 -39.17
N LEU A 102 -36.48 -41.88 -38.05
CA LEU A 102 -36.61 -40.46 -37.73
C LEU A 102 -35.24 -39.76 -37.77
N ALA A 103 -35.22 -38.43 -37.82
CA ALA A 103 -33.99 -37.64 -37.79
C ALA A 103 -34.19 -36.30 -37.05
N ILE A 104 -33.11 -35.77 -36.47
CA ILE A 104 -33.11 -34.43 -35.88
C ILE A 104 -33.19 -33.38 -37.00
N PHE A 105 -34.12 -32.45 -36.88
CA PHE A 105 -34.23 -31.32 -37.81
C PHE A 105 -32.98 -30.43 -37.70
N GLN A 106 -32.30 -30.21 -38.83
CA GLN A 106 -31.18 -29.29 -38.93
C GLN A 106 -31.64 -28.00 -39.59
N GLN A 107 -31.75 -26.94 -38.80
CA GLN A 107 -32.03 -25.61 -39.34
C GLN A 107 -30.81 -25.12 -40.12
N ARG A 108 -30.97 -24.89 -41.43
CA ARG A 108 -29.93 -24.26 -42.25
C ARG A 108 -29.87 -22.77 -41.90
N ILE A 109 -28.70 -22.29 -41.50
CA ILE A 109 -28.39 -20.88 -41.25
C ILE A 109 -27.74 -20.31 -42.50
#